data_AF-A0A376F7N8-F1
#
_entry.id   AF-A0A376F7N8-F1
#
_cell.length_a   1.000
_cell.length_b   1.000
_cell.length_c   1.000
_cell.angle_alpha   90.00
_cell.angle_beta   90.00
_cell.angle_gamma   90.00
#
_symmetry.space_group_name_H-M   'P 1'
#
loop_
_entity.id
_entity.type
_entity.pdbx_description
1 polymer ?
#
loop_
_entity_poly.entity_id
_entity_poly.type
_entity_poly.pdbx_seq_one_letter_code
_entity_poly.pdbx_strand_id
1 'polypeptide(L)'
;MTSPACPNEGVGLARLEFIINRMIGVHPRALLEFDDQDPKLQNEIREMMKGYDSPKEFYVGRLTEGIATLGAAFYPKRVIVRLSDFKSNEYANLVGGERYEPEEENPMLGFRGAGRYVSDSFRDCFALECEAVKRVRNDMGLTNVEIMIPFVRTVDQAKAVVDELARQGLKRGENGLKIIMMCEIPSNALLAEQFLEHFDGFSIGSNDMTQLTLGLDRDSGVVSELFDERNEAVESAALHVHPRGEEAG
;
A
#
# COMPACT_ATOMS: atom_id res chain seq x y z
N MET A 1 4.05 -5.65 -16.18
CA MET A 1 2.75 -6.22 -15.78
C MET A 1 2.76 -7.68 -16.21
N THR A 2 2.51 -8.59 -15.28
CA THR A 2 2.27 -10.01 -15.59
C THR A 2 0.97 -10.10 -16.39
N SER A 3 1.00 -10.79 -17.53
CA SER A 3 -0.21 -11.04 -18.33
C SER A 3 -0.89 -12.32 -17.84
N PRO A 4 -2.22 -12.36 -17.68
CA PRO A 4 -2.95 -13.60 -17.37
C PRO A 4 -2.71 -14.71 -18.39
N ALA A 5 -2.37 -14.34 -19.64
CA ALA A 5 -2.11 -15.27 -20.73
C ALA A 5 -0.72 -15.94 -20.68
N CYS A 6 0.22 -15.41 -19.89
CA CYS A 6 1.53 -16.02 -19.69
C CYS A 6 1.49 -16.95 -18.46
N PRO A 7 2.22 -18.08 -18.44
CA PRO A 7 2.34 -18.91 -17.25
C PRO A 7 2.79 -18.09 -16.04
N ASN A 8 2.00 -18.15 -14.95
CA ASN A 8 2.22 -17.42 -13.70
C ASN A 8 1.49 -18.13 -12.54
N GLU A 9 1.87 -17.85 -11.30
CA GLU A 9 1.21 -18.34 -10.08
C GLU A 9 0.31 -17.27 -9.41
N GLY A 10 -0.12 -16.28 -10.20
CA GLY A 10 -0.89 -15.12 -9.73
C GLY A 10 -0.08 -13.83 -9.77
N VAL A 11 -0.41 -12.91 -8.85
CA VAL A 11 0.22 -11.59 -8.72
C VAL A 11 0.80 -11.44 -7.33
N GLY A 12 2.15 -11.46 -7.23
CA GLY A 12 2.87 -11.23 -5.98
C GLY A 12 2.87 -9.77 -5.50
N LEU A 13 2.57 -8.82 -6.38
CA LEU A 13 2.46 -7.41 -6.03
C LEU A 13 1.54 -6.63 -6.99
N ALA A 14 0.35 -6.30 -6.51
CA ALA A 14 -0.57 -5.34 -7.12
C ALA A 14 -0.48 -3.99 -6.39
N ARG A 15 -0.16 -2.94 -7.14
CA ARG A 15 0.10 -1.58 -6.62
C ARG A 15 -1.14 -0.69 -6.74
N LEU A 16 -1.66 -0.18 -5.62
CA LEU A 16 -2.83 0.73 -5.61
C LEU A 16 -2.53 2.11 -6.18
N GLU A 17 -1.26 2.53 -6.18
CA GLU A 17 -0.85 3.87 -6.60
C GLU A 17 -1.28 4.20 -8.03
N PHE A 18 -1.31 3.20 -8.92
CA PHE A 18 -1.79 3.39 -10.28
C PHE A 18 -3.28 3.74 -10.34
N ILE A 19 -4.10 3.06 -9.53
CA ILE A 19 -5.55 3.32 -9.45
C ILE A 19 -5.76 4.72 -8.88
N ILE A 20 -5.06 5.07 -7.79
CA ILE A 20 -5.22 6.38 -7.16
C ILE A 20 -4.74 7.50 -8.10
N ASN A 21 -3.56 7.40 -8.72
CA ASN A 21 -3.05 8.47 -9.60
C ASN A 21 -3.82 8.61 -10.92
N ARG A 22 -4.28 7.50 -11.52
CA ARG A 22 -4.84 7.54 -12.89
C ARG A 22 -6.36 7.49 -12.94
N MET A 23 -6.99 6.83 -11.97
CA MET A 23 -8.45 6.63 -11.98
C MET A 23 -9.17 7.57 -11.01
N ILE A 24 -8.50 7.98 -9.93
CA ILE A 24 -9.09 8.85 -8.90
C ILE A 24 -8.56 10.28 -9.03
N GLY A 25 -7.25 10.48 -8.96
CA GLY A 25 -6.57 11.78 -9.16
C GLY A 25 -6.81 12.84 -8.08
N VAL A 26 -7.57 12.52 -7.02
CA VAL A 26 -7.93 13.45 -5.94
C VAL A 26 -7.42 12.90 -4.60
N HIS A 27 -6.93 13.79 -3.74
CA HIS A 27 -6.52 13.44 -2.39
C HIS A 27 -7.72 12.93 -1.56
N PRO A 28 -7.63 11.76 -0.88
CA PRO A 28 -8.77 11.17 -0.17
C PRO A 28 -9.35 12.10 0.89
N ARG A 29 -8.50 12.90 1.55
CA ARG A 29 -8.95 13.86 2.56
C ARG A 29 -9.74 15.04 1.98
N ALA A 30 -9.42 15.48 0.76
CA ALA A 30 -10.21 16.50 0.07
C ALA A 30 -11.63 15.98 -0.27
N LEU A 31 -11.76 14.67 -0.52
CA LEU A 31 -13.06 14.02 -0.73
C LEU A 31 -13.85 13.86 0.57
N LEU A 32 -13.17 13.52 1.68
CA LEU A 32 -13.82 13.42 3.00
C LEU A 32 -14.30 14.78 3.50
N GLU A 33 -13.50 15.82 3.30
CA GLU A 33 -13.80 17.20 3.70
C GLU A 33 -14.41 18.00 2.53
N PHE A 34 -15.16 17.35 1.64
CA PHE A 34 -15.64 17.96 0.39
C PHE A 34 -16.44 19.25 0.60
N ASP A 35 -17.31 19.28 1.60
CA ASP A 35 -18.15 20.44 1.90
C ASP A 35 -17.34 21.63 2.45
N ASP A 36 -16.14 21.38 2.97
CA ASP A 36 -15.20 22.39 3.50
C ASP A 36 -14.18 22.87 2.45
N GLN A 37 -14.22 22.33 1.22
CA GLN A 37 -13.35 22.79 0.13
C GLN A 37 -13.84 24.10 -0.47
N ASP A 38 -12.92 24.84 -1.09
CA ASP A 38 -13.29 26.05 -1.82
C ASP A 38 -14.17 25.73 -3.05
N PRO A 39 -15.01 26.66 -3.53
CA PRO A 39 -15.93 26.40 -4.63
C PRO A 39 -15.26 25.94 -5.93
N LYS A 40 -14.00 26.33 -6.19
CA LYS A 40 -13.28 25.92 -7.40
C LYS A 40 -12.91 24.44 -7.29
N LEU A 41 -12.31 24.04 -6.16
CA LEU A 41 -11.96 22.65 -5.90
C LEU A 41 -13.19 21.74 -5.83
N GLN A 42 -14.29 22.20 -5.22
CA GLN A 42 -15.54 21.44 -5.23
C GLN A 42 -16.05 21.16 -6.65
N ASN A 43 -15.98 22.16 -7.54
CA ASN A 43 -16.42 21.98 -8.93
C ASN A 43 -15.51 21.02 -9.71
N GLU A 44 -14.19 21.10 -9.50
CA GLU A 44 -13.24 20.17 -10.09
C GLU A 44 -13.49 18.73 -9.63
N ILE A 45 -13.68 18.51 -8.32
CA ILE A 45 -14.03 17.21 -7.76
C ILE A 45 -15.36 16.70 -8.34
N ARG A 46 -16.40 17.54 -8.42
CA ARG A 46 -17.71 17.18 -9.02
C ARG A 46 -17.57 16.69 -10.46
N GLU A 47 -16.69 17.30 -11.24
CA GLU A 47 -16.43 16.88 -12.61
C GLU A 47 -15.73 15.51 -12.66
N MET A 48 -14.76 15.26 -11.77
CA MET A 48 -14.01 14.01 -11.69
C MET A 48 -14.86 12.84 -11.18
N MET A 49 -15.77 13.08 -10.23
CA MET A 49 -16.60 12.06 -9.60
C MET A 49 -17.89 11.73 -10.35
N LYS A 50 -18.09 12.25 -11.57
CA LYS A 50 -19.31 12.00 -12.36
C LYS A 50 -19.61 10.50 -12.46
N GLY A 51 -20.86 10.14 -12.18
CA GLY A 51 -21.31 8.75 -12.16
C GLY A 51 -21.26 8.08 -10.79
N TYR A 52 -20.79 8.77 -9.74
CA TYR A 52 -20.80 8.29 -8.36
C TYR A 52 -21.69 9.19 -7.49
N ASP A 53 -22.32 8.58 -6.48
CA ASP A 53 -23.33 9.26 -5.64
C ASP A 53 -22.72 10.27 -4.65
N SER A 54 -21.46 10.06 -4.25
CA SER A 54 -20.76 10.93 -3.29
C SER A 54 -19.25 10.93 -3.51
N PRO A 55 -18.51 11.95 -3.05
CA PRO A 55 -17.04 11.98 -3.13
C PRO A 55 -16.37 10.77 -2.49
N LYS A 56 -16.93 10.30 -1.36
CA LYS A 56 -16.49 9.08 -0.67
C LYS A 56 -16.70 7.84 -1.55
N GLU A 57 -17.89 7.70 -2.13
CA GLU A 57 -18.22 6.56 -2.98
C GLU A 57 -17.41 6.55 -4.28
N PHE A 58 -17.07 7.72 -4.82
CA PHE A 58 -16.12 7.82 -5.93
C PHE A 58 -14.78 7.18 -5.61
N TYR A 59 -14.19 7.50 -4.45
CA TYR A 59 -12.92 6.92 -4.04
C TYR A 59 -13.00 5.41 -3.83
N VAL A 60 -13.96 4.97 -3.00
CA VAL A 60 -14.14 3.56 -2.65
C VAL A 60 -14.52 2.73 -3.88
N GLY A 61 -15.44 3.23 -4.71
CA GLY A 61 -15.91 2.56 -5.92
C GLY A 61 -14.78 2.36 -6.93
N ARG A 62 -13.99 3.41 -7.21
CA ARG A 62 -12.83 3.31 -8.11
C ARG A 62 -11.77 2.34 -7.62
N LEU A 63 -11.46 2.35 -6.33
CA LEU A 63 -10.55 1.35 -5.74
C LEU A 63 -11.12 -0.06 -5.87
N THR A 64 -12.42 -0.23 -5.56
CA THR A 64 -13.10 -1.52 -5.66
C THR A 64 -13.03 -2.05 -7.09
N GLU A 65 -13.33 -1.23 -8.09
CA GLU A 65 -13.23 -1.57 -9.52
C GLU A 65 -11.80 -2.01 -9.91
N GLY A 66 -10.80 -1.23 -9.54
CA GLY A 66 -9.40 -1.52 -9.88
C GLY A 66 -8.89 -2.80 -9.22
N ILE A 67 -9.17 -2.98 -7.92
CA ILE A 67 -8.79 -4.17 -7.17
C ILE A 67 -9.55 -5.41 -7.69
N ALA A 68 -10.86 -5.31 -7.90
CA ALA A 68 -11.67 -6.41 -8.43
C ALA A 68 -11.21 -6.84 -9.82
N THR A 69 -10.84 -5.89 -10.68
CA THR A 69 -10.31 -6.19 -12.01
C THR A 69 -9.05 -7.04 -11.92
N LEU A 70 -8.13 -6.69 -11.03
CA LEU A 70 -6.90 -7.47 -10.79
C LEU A 70 -7.21 -8.83 -10.16
N GLY A 71 -8.07 -8.88 -9.14
CA GLY A 71 -8.49 -10.12 -8.48
C GLY A 71 -9.15 -11.11 -9.44
N ALA A 72 -10.06 -10.62 -10.29
CA ALA A 72 -10.80 -11.43 -11.27
C ALA A 72 -9.90 -11.91 -12.41
N ALA A 73 -8.96 -11.08 -12.89
CA ALA A 73 -8.09 -11.44 -14.01
C ALA A 73 -7.19 -12.67 -13.73
N PHE A 74 -6.89 -12.93 -12.46
CA PHE A 74 -6.04 -14.05 -12.05
C PHE A 74 -6.79 -15.11 -11.24
N TYR A 75 -8.11 -14.98 -11.05
CA TYR A 75 -8.89 -15.92 -10.25
C TYR A 75 -8.78 -17.36 -10.80
N PRO A 76 -8.59 -18.40 -9.95
CA PRO A 76 -8.54 -18.38 -8.48
C PRO A 76 -7.12 -18.20 -7.91
N LYS A 77 -6.11 -17.85 -8.72
CA LYS A 77 -4.74 -17.65 -8.26
C LYS A 77 -4.64 -16.42 -7.36
N ARG A 78 -3.66 -16.46 -6.47
CA ARG A 78 -3.40 -15.45 -5.45
C ARG A 78 -3.11 -14.08 -6.08
N VAL A 79 -3.68 -13.03 -5.51
CA VAL A 79 -3.40 -11.63 -5.86
C VAL A 79 -3.13 -10.85 -4.59
N ILE A 80 -1.87 -10.45 -4.38
CA ILE A 80 -1.49 -9.66 -3.20
C ILE A 80 -1.57 -8.19 -3.54
N VAL A 81 -2.51 -7.47 -2.93
CA VAL A 81 -2.71 -6.03 -3.12
C VAL A 81 -1.97 -5.27 -2.04
N ARG A 82 -0.94 -4.52 -2.42
CA ARG A 82 -0.23 -3.62 -1.53
C ARG A 82 -1.05 -2.35 -1.36
N LEU A 83 -1.40 -2.03 -0.12
CA LEU A 83 -2.09 -0.77 0.22
C LEU A 83 -1.22 0.43 -0.12
N SER A 84 -1.81 1.63 -0.16
CA SER A 84 -1.15 2.81 -0.71
C SER A 84 0.20 3.11 -0.04
N ASP A 85 1.29 3.12 -0.81
CA ASP A 85 2.63 3.44 -0.32
C ASP A 85 3.14 4.79 -0.83
N PHE A 86 2.23 5.72 -1.10
CA PHE A 86 2.62 7.06 -1.54
C PHE A 86 3.42 7.80 -0.47
N LYS A 87 4.45 8.50 -0.94
CA LYS A 87 5.16 9.54 -0.19
C LYS A 87 4.28 10.80 -0.11
N SER A 88 4.54 11.66 0.88
CA SER A 88 3.76 12.89 1.08
C SER A 88 3.77 13.80 -0.15
N ASN A 89 4.91 13.91 -0.85
CA ASN A 89 5.02 14.68 -2.09
C ASN A 89 4.18 14.09 -3.24
N GLU A 90 3.97 12.78 -3.29
CA GLU A 90 3.10 12.15 -4.29
C GLU A 90 1.62 12.42 -3.99
N TYR A 91 1.22 12.36 -2.72
CA TYR A 91 -0.13 12.78 -2.31
C TYR A 91 -0.36 14.28 -2.53
N ALA A 92 0.66 15.13 -2.32
CA ALA A 92 0.57 16.56 -2.53
C ALA A 92 0.24 16.92 -3.99
N ASN A 93 0.74 16.12 -4.94
CA ASN A 93 0.50 16.27 -6.37
C ASN A 93 -0.92 15.86 -6.83
N LEU A 94 -1.72 15.25 -5.96
CA LEU A 94 -3.14 14.99 -6.26
C LEU A 94 -3.95 16.27 -6.15
N VAL A 95 -5.09 16.32 -6.84
CA VAL A 95 -6.04 17.43 -6.73
C VAL A 95 -6.47 17.59 -5.26
N GLY A 96 -6.24 18.79 -4.71
CA GLY A 96 -6.50 19.12 -3.31
C GLY A 96 -5.47 18.60 -2.30
N GLY A 97 -4.33 18.04 -2.73
CA GLY A 97 -3.34 17.40 -1.87
C GLY A 97 -2.45 18.36 -1.07
N GLU A 98 -2.01 19.48 -1.66
CA GLU A 98 -1.06 20.44 -1.06
C GLU A 98 -1.46 20.93 0.34
N ARG A 99 -2.75 21.02 0.63
CA ARG A 99 -3.27 21.46 1.94
C ARG A 99 -3.02 20.45 3.06
N TYR A 100 -2.93 19.16 2.72
CA TYR A 100 -2.91 18.07 3.69
C TYR A 100 -1.51 17.48 3.90
N GLU A 101 -0.61 17.72 2.96
CA GLU A 101 0.68 17.07 2.92
C GLU A 101 1.79 18.03 3.32
N PRO A 102 2.52 17.75 4.42
CA PRO A 102 3.66 18.59 4.80
C PRO A 102 4.79 18.44 3.78
N GLU A 103 5.54 19.52 3.59
CA GLU A 103 6.83 19.43 2.89
C GLU A 103 7.83 18.69 3.77
N GLU A 104 8.44 17.65 3.20
CA GLU A 104 9.46 16.84 3.86
C GLU A 104 10.76 16.91 3.06
N GLU A 105 11.87 17.20 3.74
CA GLU A 105 13.21 17.23 3.11
C GLU A 105 13.58 15.89 2.47
N ASN A 106 13.11 14.77 3.05
CA ASN A 106 13.41 13.42 2.59
C ASN A 106 12.13 12.58 2.49
N PRO A 107 11.31 12.73 1.43
CA PRO A 107 10.03 12.04 1.31
C PRO A 107 10.13 10.50 1.34
N MET A 108 11.29 9.94 0.95
CA MET A 108 11.55 8.50 1.01
C MET A 108 11.47 7.94 2.43
N LEU A 109 11.89 8.72 3.44
CA LEU A 109 11.90 8.35 4.86
C LEU A 109 10.68 8.88 5.63
N GLY A 110 9.88 9.71 4.98
CA GLY A 110 8.83 10.53 5.58
C GLY A 110 7.50 9.84 5.87
N PHE A 111 6.44 10.61 5.90
CA PHE A 111 5.11 10.18 6.34
C PHE A 111 4.42 9.26 5.31
N ARG A 112 4.71 7.95 5.37
CA ARG A 112 4.18 6.91 4.46
C ARG A 112 3.99 5.54 5.13
N GLY A 113 3.33 4.64 4.40
CA GLY A 113 3.05 3.24 4.77
C GLY A 113 2.34 3.08 6.12
N ALA A 114 2.68 2.05 6.89
CA ALA A 114 2.00 1.72 8.14
C ALA A 114 1.89 2.88 9.14
N GLY A 115 2.92 3.71 9.25
CA GLY A 115 2.91 4.89 10.13
C GLY A 115 1.84 5.91 9.74
N ARG A 116 1.56 6.07 8.44
CA ARG A 116 0.48 6.93 7.94
C ARG A 116 -0.89 6.34 8.26
N TYR A 117 -1.09 5.04 8.04
CA TYR A 117 -2.40 4.38 8.22
C TYR A 117 -2.97 4.52 9.64
N VAL A 118 -2.10 4.45 10.65
CA VAL A 118 -2.51 4.49 12.06
C VAL A 118 -2.57 5.90 12.63
N SER A 119 -2.07 6.91 11.91
CA SER A 119 -2.08 8.30 12.35
C SER A 119 -3.50 8.88 12.41
N ASP A 120 -3.78 9.70 13.41
CA ASP A 120 -5.11 10.30 13.57
C ASP A 120 -5.48 11.22 12.39
N SER A 121 -4.48 11.81 11.72
CA SER A 121 -4.69 12.69 10.56
C SER A 121 -5.05 11.94 9.27
N PHE A 122 -4.84 10.63 9.19
CA PHE A 122 -5.05 9.86 7.95
C PHE A 122 -5.89 8.59 8.13
N ARG A 123 -6.20 8.19 9.37
CA ARG A 123 -6.95 6.95 9.67
C ARG A 123 -8.29 6.86 8.91
N ASP A 124 -9.00 7.97 8.75
CA ASP A 124 -10.27 7.99 7.99
C ASP A 124 -10.07 7.80 6.48
N CYS A 125 -8.93 8.25 5.93
CA CYS A 125 -8.56 7.97 4.54
C CYS A 125 -8.23 6.48 4.36
N PHE A 126 -7.47 5.90 5.30
CA PHE A 126 -7.15 4.47 5.30
C PHE A 126 -8.41 3.58 5.38
N ALA A 127 -9.43 4.02 6.12
CA ALA A 127 -10.71 3.32 6.18
C ALA A 127 -11.39 3.19 4.80
N LEU A 128 -11.16 4.12 3.87
CA LEU A 128 -11.69 4.04 2.50
C LEU A 128 -11.05 2.91 1.70
N GLU A 129 -9.73 2.73 1.82
CA GLU A 129 -9.01 1.61 1.19
C GLU A 129 -9.47 0.28 1.78
N CYS A 130 -9.64 0.21 3.11
CA CYS A 130 -10.18 -0.97 3.78
C CYS A 130 -11.59 -1.32 3.31
N GLU A 131 -12.45 -0.31 3.13
CA GLU A 131 -13.80 -0.49 2.62
C GLU A 131 -13.80 -1.09 1.21
N ALA A 132 -12.94 -0.59 0.31
CA ALA A 132 -12.81 -1.13 -1.03
C ALA A 132 -12.39 -2.61 -1.01
N VAL A 133 -11.39 -2.98 -0.20
CA VAL A 133 -10.94 -4.38 -0.08
C VAL A 133 -12.06 -5.26 0.48
N LYS A 134 -12.82 -4.81 1.48
CA LYS A 134 -13.96 -5.55 2.02
C LYS A 134 -15.01 -5.83 0.94
N ARG A 135 -15.40 -4.84 0.15
CA ARG A 135 -16.37 -5.02 -0.95
C ARG A 135 -15.90 -6.07 -1.96
N VAL A 136 -14.64 -5.99 -2.37
CA VAL A 136 -14.04 -6.97 -3.30
C VAL A 136 -14.12 -8.39 -2.73
N ARG A 137 -13.73 -8.58 -1.47
CA ARG A 137 -13.63 -9.92 -0.90
C ARG A 137 -14.96 -10.49 -0.45
N ASN A 138 -15.78 -9.68 0.22
CA ASN A 138 -16.98 -10.13 0.92
C ASN A 138 -18.23 -10.04 0.04
N ASP A 139 -18.35 -8.98 -0.78
CA ASP A 139 -19.55 -8.77 -1.61
C ASP A 139 -19.37 -9.41 -3.00
N MET A 140 -18.17 -9.27 -3.60
CA MET A 140 -17.87 -9.85 -4.92
C MET A 140 -17.29 -11.27 -4.86
N GLY A 141 -16.93 -11.77 -3.67
CA GLY A 141 -16.43 -13.13 -3.47
C GLY A 141 -15.01 -13.38 -3.99
N LEU A 142 -14.22 -12.35 -4.28
CA LEU A 142 -12.84 -12.47 -4.75
C LEU A 142 -11.87 -12.71 -3.58
N THR A 143 -12.03 -13.87 -2.92
CA THR A 143 -11.25 -14.24 -1.72
C THR A 143 -9.78 -14.53 -1.99
N ASN A 144 -9.38 -14.64 -3.27
CA ASN A 144 -7.99 -14.76 -3.72
C ASN A 144 -7.19 -13.44 -3.57
N VAL A 145 -7.87 -12.33 -3.23
CA VAL A 145 -7.24 -11.06 -2.90
C VAL A 145 -6.75 -11.08 -1.44
N GLU A 146 -5.45 -10.87 -1.29
CA GLU A 146 -4.75 -10.70 -0.02
C GLU A 146 -4.24 -9.26 0.11
N ILE A 147 -3.92 -8.84 1.34
CA ILE A 147 -3.45 -7.49 1.63
C ILE A 147 -1.95 -7.52 1.92
N MET A 148 -1.21 -6.57 1.38
CA MET A 148 0.18 -6.29 1.77
C MET A 148 0.32 -4.91 2.40
N ILE A 149 1.01 -4.85 3.54
CA ILE A 149 1.28 -3.62 4.28
C ILE A 149 2.73 -3.16 4.00
N PRO A 150 2.91 -1.98 3.39
CA PRO A 150 4.22 -1.39 3.16
C PRO A 150 4.74 -0.59 4.36
N PHE A 151 6.05 -0.38 4.35
CA PHE A 151 6.81 0.55 5.17
C PHE A 151 6.54 0.45 6.68
N VAL A 152 6.48 -0.78 7.18
CA VAL A 152 6.35 -1.08 8.62
C VAL A 152 7.73 -0.93 9.26
N ARG A 153 7.93 0.07 10.13
CA ARG A 153 9.27 0.39 10.68
C ARG A 153 9.59 -0.39 11.96
N THR A 154 8.58 -0.59 12.81
CA THR A 154 8.72 -1.19 14.14
C THR A 154 7.64 -2.25 14.39
N VAL A 155 7.92 -3.17 15.30
CA VAL A 155 6.94 -4.21 15.70
C VAL A 155 5.68 -3.57 16.32
N ASP A 156 5.82 -2.47 17.05
CA ASP A 156 4.67 -1.71 17.55
C ASP A 156 3.78 -1.17 16.41
N GLN A 157 4.39 -0.70 15.31
CA GLN A 157 3.63 -0.31 14.12
C GLN A 157 2.96 -1.51 13.45
N ALA A 158 3.63 -2.68 13.40
CA ALA A 158 3.04 -3.91 12.90
C ALA A 158 1.78 -4.30 13.68
N LYS A 159 1.86 -4.27 15.01
CA LYS A 159 0.71 -4.50 15.87
C LYS A 159 -0.39 -3.46 15.62
N ALA A 160 -0.04 -2.17 15.60
CA ALA A 160 -1.01 -1.09 15.46
C ALA A 160 -1.77 -1.15 14.12
N VAL A 161 -1.10 -1.46 13.01
CA VAL A 161 -1.75 -1.55 11.70
C VAL A 161 -2.64 -2.78 11.57
N VAL A 162 -2.24 -3.92 12.15
CA VAL A 162 -3.08 -5.13 12.19
C VAL A 162 -4.32 -4.91 13.07
N ASP A 163 -4.15 -4.24 14.22
CA ASP A 163 -5.26 -3.85 15.09
C ASP A 163 -6.22 -2.88 14.36
N GLU A 164 -5.69 -1.92 13.59
CA GLU A 164 -6.51 -1.00 12.80
C GLU A 164 -7.25 -1.70 11.66
N LEU A 165 -6.61 -2.61 10.92
CA LEU A 165 -7.27 -3.45 9.92
C LEU A 165 -8.42 -4.26 10.54
N ALA A 166 -8.18 -4.88 11.70
CA ALA A 166 -9.22 -5.61 12.43
C ALA A 166 -10.37 -4.69 12.85
N ARG A 167 -10.08 -3.46 13.31
CA ARG A 167 -11.11 -2.44 13.62
C ARG A 167 -11.96 -2.08 12.40
N GLN A 168 -11.36 -2.08 11.21
CA GLN A 168 -12.08 -1.85 9.95
C GLN A 168 -12.83 -3.08 9.42
N GLY A 169 -12.70 -4.24 10.07
CA GLY A 169 -13.35 -5.51 9.69
C GLY A 169 -12.51 -6.39 8.75
N LEU A 170 -11.19 -6.16 8.66
CA LEU A 170 -10.23 -6.94 7.88
C LEU A 170 -9.29 -7.69 8.82
N LYS A 171 -9.77 -8.80 9.39
CA LYS A 171 -9.01 -9.58 10.35
C LYS A 171 -8.38 -10.83 9.73
N ARG A 172 -7.11 -11.07 10.06
CA ARG A 172 -6.35 -12.25 9.64
C ARG A 172 -7.13 -13.55 9.92
N GLY A 173 -7.20 -14.43 8.93
CA GLY A 173 -7.91 -15.71 8.99
C GLY A 173 -9.43 -15.63 8.76
N GLU A 174 -10.06 -14.47 8.95
CA GLU A 174 -11.50 -14.31 8.72
C GLU A 174 -11.78 -14.23 7.20
N ASN A 175 -12.76 -15.01 6.74
CA ASN A 175 -13.01 -15.24 5.31
C ASN A 175 -11.73 -15.62 4.53
N GLY A 176 -10.77 -16.30 5.18
CA GLY A 176 -9.48 -16.68 4.56
C GLY A 176 -8.55 -15.51 4.24
N LEU A 177 -8.75 -14.33 4.82
CA LEU A 177 -7.88 -13.17 4.59
C LEU A 177 -6.47 -13.45 5.12
N LYS A 178 -5.47 -13.28 4.25
CA LYS A 178 -4.05 -13.20 4.64
C LYS A 178 -3.56 -11.75 4.57
N ILE A 179 -2.69 -11.41 5.51
CA ILE A 179 -2.04 -10.10 5.63
C ILE A 179 -0.53 -10.33 5.52
N ILE A 180 0.05 -9.84 4.45
CA ILE A 180 1.47 -9.93 4.14
C ILE A 180 2.15 -8.62 4.52
N MET A 181 3.40 -8.68 4.98
CA MET A 181 4.19 -7.48 5.19
C MET A 181 5.24 -7.35 4.09
N MET A 182 5.42 -6.13 3.59
CA MET A 182 6.54 -5.83 2.72
C MET A 182 7.82 -5.71 3.57
N CYS A 183 8.76 -6.63 3.38
CA CYS A 183 10.05 -6.63 4.06
C CYS A 183 11.04 -5.78 3.27
N GLU A 184 11.14 -4.50 3.63
CA GLU A 184 11.84 -3.50 2.81
C GLU A 184 12.69 -2.50 3.62
N ILE A 185 12.70 -2.64 4.95
CA ILE A 185 13.49 -1.81 5.87
C ILE A 185 14.49 -2.72 6.60
N PRO A 186 15.73 -2.28 6.87
CA PRO A 186 16.71 -3.11 7.58
C PRO A 186 16.22 -3.65 8.93
N SER A 187 15.40 -2.90 9.67
CA SER A 187 14.78 -3.38 10.91
C SER A 187 13.91 -4.62 10.69
N ASN A 188 13.27 -4.75 9.53
CA ASN A 188 12.41 -5.88 9.17
C ASN A 188 13.24 -7.15 9.03
N ALA A 189 14.42 -7.06 8.42
CA ALA A 189 15.36 -8.18 8.33
C ALA A 189 15.94 -8.57 9.70
N LEU A 190 16.30 -7.57 10.52
CA LEU A 190 16.89 -7.80 11.84
C LEU A 190 15.90 -8.41 12.85
N LEU A 191 14.61 -8.05 12.75
CA LEU A 191 13.55 -8.49 13.68
C LEU A 191 12.49 -9.34 12.99
N ALA A 192 12.86 -10.07 11.93
CA ALA A 192 11.94 -10.80 11.05
C ALA A 192 10.94 -11.69 11.81
N GLU A 193 11.39 -12.46 12.81
CA GLU A 193 10.53 -13.33 13.62
C GLU A 193 9.45 -12.56 14.37
N GLN A 194 9.82 -11.43 14.99
CA GLN A 194 8.89 -10.61 15.77
C GLN A 194 7.83 -9.97 14.87
N PHE A 195 8.21 -9.56 13.65
CA PHE A 195 7.25 -9.08 12.66
C PHE A 195 6.32 -10.21 12.19
N LEU A 196 6.83 -11.43 11.96
CA LEU A 196 6.02 -12.58 11.51
C LEU A 196 4.94 -13.00 12.51
N GLU A 197 5.06 -12.67 13.80
CA GLU A 197 3.97 -12.90 14.76
C GLU A 197 2.66 -12.19 14.34
N HIS A 198 2.78 -11.06 13.63
CA HIS A 198 1.66 -10.22 13.21
C HIS A 198 1.16 -10.47 11.78
N PHE A 199 1.97 -11.09 10.91
CA PHE A 199 1.68 -11.25 9.47
C PHE A 199 1.71 -12.72 9.03
N ASP A 200 1.08 -13.06 7.91
CA ASP A 200 1.06 -14.43 7.35
C ASP A 200 2.30 -14.74 6.51
N GLY A 201 3.18 -13.76 6.29
CA GLY A 201 4.39 -13.91 5.52
C GLY A 201 4.98 -12.57 5.08
N PHE A 202 6.07 -12.66 4.31
CA PHE A 202 6.75 -11.50 3.76
C PHE A 202 6.77 -11.49 2.24
N SER A 203 6.84 -10.28 1.69
CA SER A 203 7.29 -10.02 0.32
C SER A 203 8.47 -9.07 0.38
N ILE A 204 9.59 -9.43 -0.24
CA ILE A 204 10.82 -8.64 -0.16
C ILE A 204 10.72 -7.42 -1.08
N GLY A 205 10.77 -6.23 -0.49
CA GLY A 205 10.88 -4.97 -1.23
C GLY A 205 12.35 -4.65 -1.49
N SER A 206 12.96 -5.32 -2.47
CA SER A 206 14.40 -5.20 -2.77
C SER A 206 14.85 -3.75 -3.03
N ASN A 207 13.99 -2.95 -3.66
CA ASN A 207 14.28 -1.55 -3.98
C ASN A 207 14.55 -0.71 -2.72
N ASP A 208 13.58 -0.65 -1.81
CA ASP A 208 13.71 0.13 -0.58
C ASP A 208 14.71 -0.52 0.38
N MET A 209 14.80 -1.86 0.40
CA MET A 209 15.83 -2.57 1.19
C MET A 209 17.23 -2.16 0.75
N THR A 210 17.49 -2.08 -0.56
CA THR A 210 18.78 -1.66 -1.12
C THR A 210 19.08 -0.20 -0.80
N GLN A 211 18.12 0.69 -1.02
CA GLN A 211 18.27 2.11 -0.72
C GLN A 211 18.61 2.35 0.76
N LEU A 212 17.89 1.69 1.67
CA LEU A 212 18.07 1.90 3.11
C LEU A 212 19.30 1.17 3.68
N THR A 213 19.66 0.01 3.12
CA THR A 213 20.84 -0.73 3.55
C THR A 213 22.13 -0.04 3.08
N LEU A 214 22.12 0.52 1.86
CA LEU A 214 23.29 1.18 1.28
C LEU A 214 23.32 2.69 1.51
N GLY A 215 22.25 3.29 2.04
CA GLY A 215 22.15 4.73 2.27
C GLY A 215 22.08 5.54 0.97
N LEU A 216 21.29 5.07 0.01
CA LEU A 216 21.19 5.65 -1.33
C LEU A 216 19.78 6.14 -1.62
N ASP A 217 19.69 7.21 -2.39
CA ASP A 217 18.47 7.59 -3.11
C ASP A 217 18.69 7.27 -4.58
N ARG A 218 17.89 6.35 -5.14
CA ARG A 218 18.04 5.95 -6.54
C ARG A 218 17.65 7.06 -7.52
N ASP A 219 16.83 8.01 -7.09
CA ASP A 219 16.42 9.15 -7.91
C ASP A 219 17.54 10.20 -7.97
N SER A 220 18.58 10.07 -7.13
CA SER A 220 19.80 10.88 -7.19
C SER A 220 20.78 10.32 -8.21
N GLY A 221 20.86 11.00 -9.37
CA GLY A 221 21.80 10.64 -10.44
C GLY A 221 23.30 10.71 -10.08
N VAL A 222 23.64 11.17 -8.88
CA VAL A 222 25.04 11.22 -8.38
C VAL A 222 25.46 9.90 -7.73
N VAL A 223 24.52 9.18 -7.11
CA VAL A 223 24.81 7.96 -6.32
C VAL A 223 24.05 6.74 -6.80
N SER A 224 23.13 6.89 -7.77
CA SER A 224 22.34 5.80 -8.33
C SER A 224 23.19 4.69 -8.96
N GLU A 225 24.42 4.97 -9.39
CA GLU A 225 25.36 3.96 -9.92
C GLU A 225 25.79 2.94 -8.86
N LEU A 226 25.68 3.27 -7.57
CA LEU A 226 25.99 2.38 -6.44
C LEU A 226 24.82 1.47 -6.07
N PHE A 227 23.65 1.65 -6.70
CA PHE A 227 22.46 0.84 -6.44
C PHE A 227 22.66 -0.58 -7.02
N ASP A 228 22.80 -1.56 -6.13
CA ASP A 228 22.89 -2.97 -6.50
C ASP A 228 22.12 -3.82 -5.49
N GLU A 229 21.02 -4.43 -5.94
CA GLU A 229 20.20 -5.35 -5.13
C GLU A 229 20.94 -6.64 -4.77
N ARG A 230 22.05 -6.94 -5.46
CA ARG A 230 22.92 -8.11 -5.23
C ARG A 230 24.12 -7.77 -4.35
N ASN A 231 24.18 -6.56 -3.81
CA ASN A 231 25.23 -6.20 -2.87
C ASN A 231 25.20 -7.15 -1.66
N GLU A 232 26.38 -7.58 -1.18
CA GLU A 232 26.50 -8.54 -0.08
C GLU A 232 25.71 -8.12 1.18
N ALA A 233 25.62 -6.82 1.47
CA ALA A 233 24.84 -6.32 2.60
C ALA A 233 23.33 -6.52 2.41
N VAL A 234 22.83 -6.35 1.18
CA VAL A 234 21.43 -6.54 0.81
C VAL A 234 21.07 -8.02 0.78
N GLU A 235 21.93 -8.85 0.18
CA GLU A 235 21.77 -10.31 0.21
C GLU A 235 21.80 -10.84 1.63
N SER A 236 22.69 -10.33 2.49
CA SER A 236 22.71 -10.69 3.91
C SER A 236 21.41 -10.33 4.61
N ALA A 237 20.86 -9.13 4.37
CA ALA A 237 19.57 -8.73 4.92
C ALA A 237 18.43 -9.65 4.45
N ALA A 238 18.38 -9.98 3.15
CA ALA A 238 17.39 -10.90 2.60
C ALA A 238 17.54 -12.33 3.17
N LEU A 239 18.79 -12.80 3.34
CA LEU A 239 19.09 -14.10 3.95
C LEU A 239 18.72 -14.18 5.43
N HIS A 240 18.64 -13.07 6.17
CA HIS A 240 18.11 -13.11 7.54
C HIS A 240 16.59 -13.37 7.58
N VAL A 241 15.90 -13.06 6.48
CA VAL A 241 14.46 -13.28 6.30
C VAL A 241 14.16 -14.70 5.82
N HIS A 242 14.99 -15.25 4.93
CA HIS A 242 14.75 -16.51 4.20
C HIS A 242 14.67 -17.81 5.04
N PRO A 243 15.47 -18.05 6.10
CA PRO A 243 15.42 -19.32 6.84
C PRO A 243 14.27 -19.38 7.87
N ARG A 244 13.38 -18.37 7.95
CA ARG A 244 12.44 -18.20 9.08
C ARG A 244 10.99 -17.85 8.70
N GLY A 245 10.66 -17.74 7.41
CA GLY A 245 9.29 -17.59 6.93
C GLY A 245 9.02 -18.54 5.76
N GLU A 246 7.93 -19.31 5.81
CA GLU A 246 7.47 -20.05 4.63
C GLU A 246 7.22 -19.05 3.49
N GLU A 247 7.76 -19.36 2.31
CA GLU A 247 7.69 -18.53 1.12
C GLU A 247 6.24 -18.15 0.80
N ALA A 248 5.95 -16.86 0.92
CA ALA A 248 4.75 -16.28 0.36
C ALA A 248 5.02 -15.83 -1.09
N GLY A 249 5.52 -16.73 -1.94
CA GLY A 249 5.61 -16.59 -3.40
C GLY A 249 6.86 -15.92 -3.95
#